data_AF-A0A538M9V5-F1
#
_entry.id   AF-A0A538M9V5-F1
#
_cell.length_a   1.000
_cell.length_b   1.000
_cell.length_c   1.000
_cell.angle_alpha   90.00
_cell.angle_beta   90.00
_cell.angle_gamma   90.00
#
_symmetry.space_group_name_H-M   'P 1'
#
loop_
_entity.id
_entity.type
_entity.pdbx_description
1 polymer ?
#
loop_
_entity_poly.entity_id
_entity_poly.type
_entity_poly.pdbx_seq_one_letter_code
_entity_poly.pdbx_strand_id
1 'polypeptide(L)'
;MMNRDTRLEENQEIFRSANERLSGVVEVGLVTADPVPFLCECADKECMGRVELTLDEYREVRSHERHFVMLHGHRRTAGEELVAERNGYDITQKPG
;
A
#
# COMPACT_ATOMS: atom_id res chain seq x y z
N MET A 1 6.23 23.78 11.88
CA MET A 1 5.44 22.73 12.56
C MET A 1 4.75 21.93 11.47
N MET A 2 5.03 20.63 11.34
CA MET A 2 4.28 19.74 10.44
C MET A 2 2.90 19.47 11.03
N ASN A 3 1.86 19.58 10.20
CA ASN A 3 0.49 19.23 10.60
C ASN A 3 0.37 17.70 10.77
N ARG A 4 -0.63 17.24 11.53
CA ARG A 4 -0.88 15.80 11.74
C ARG A 4 -1.14 15.09 10.40
N ASP A 5 -1.88 15.73 9.50
CA ASP A 5 -2.19 15.17 8.17
C ASP A 5 -0.92 14.98 7.32
N THR A 6 0.00 15.96 7.35
CA THR A 6 1.30 15.84 6.66
C THR A 6 2.11 14.63 7.12
N ARG A 7 2.09 14.33 8.43
CA ARG A 7 2.78 13.14 8.96
C ARG A 7 2.11 11.84 8.53
N LEU A 8 0.79 11.82 8.47
CA LEU A 8 0.04 10.65 8.00
C LEU A 8 0.37 10.38 6.53
N GLU A 9 0.37 11.43 5.71
CA GLU A 9 0.75 11.34 4.31
C GLU A 9 2.19 10.82 4.13
N GLU A 10 3.16 11.33 4.90
CA GLU A 10 4.55 10.89 4.91
C GLU A 10 4.69 9.40 5.27
N ASN A 11 3.91 8.91 6.24
CA ASN A 11 3.95 7.50 6.63
C ASN A 11 3.56 6.57 5.48
N GLN A 12 2.53 6.94 4.70
CA GLN A 12 2.09 6.14 3.55
C GLN A 12 3.20 6.04 2.49
N GLU A 13 3.92 7.14 2.24
CA GLU A 13 5.06 7.13 1.32
C GLU A 13 6.19 6.22 1.79
N ILE A 14 6.43 6.16 3.10
CA ILE A 14 7.45 5.27 3.69
C ILE A 14 7.09 3.81 3.44
N PHE A 15 5.84 3.41 3.71
CA PHE A 15 5.41 2.03 3.48
C PHE A 15 5.41 1.66 2.00
N ARG A 16 4.96 2.57 1.13
CA ARG A 16 5.05 2.42 -0.33
C ARG A 16 6.49 2.18 -0.79
N SER A 17 7.44 3.00 -0.33
CA SER A 17 8.85 2.84 -0.68
C SER A 17 9.43 1.50 -0.17
N ALA A 18 8.98 1.04 1.00
CA ALA A 18 9.38 -0.27 1.52
C ALA A 18 8.85 -1.42 0.65
N ASN A 19 7.60 -1.35 0.21
CA ASN A 19 7.01 -2.34 -0.68
C ASN A 19 7.63 -2.34 -2.08
N GLU A 20 7.99 -1.17 -2.62
CA GLU A 20 8.72 -1.07 -3.90
C GLU A 20 10.07 -1.82 -3.81
N ARG A 21 10.80 -1.66 -2.70
CA ARG A 21 12.04 -2.41 -2.45
C ARG A 21 11.78 -3.91 -2.29
N LEU A 22 10.72 -4.30 -1.59
CA LEU A 22 10.32 -5.69 -1.42
C LEU A 22 9.98 -6.33 -2.78
N SER A 23 9.24 -5.63 -3.63
CA SER A 23 8.86 -6.11 -4.97
C SER A 23 10.08 -6.41 -5.84
N GLY A 24 11.12 -5.55 -5.78
CA GLY A 24 12.37 -5.78 -6.50
C GLY A 24 13.17 -6.99 -6.00
N VAL A 25 13.04 -7.36 -4.72
CA VAL A 25 13.67 -8.59 -4.17
C VAL A 25 12.87 -9.82 -4.58
N VAL A 26 11.54 -9.76 -4.52
CA VAL A 26 10.62 -10.85 -4.89
C VAL A 26 10.79 -11.23 -6.36
N GLU A 27 10.96 -10.23 -7.25
CA GLU A 27 11.16 -10.43 -8.69
C GLU A 27 12.36 -11.34 -9.03
N VAL A 28 13.41 -11.35 -8.20
CA VAL A 28 14.61 -12.14 -8.44
C VAL A 28 14.43 -13.63 -8.08
N GLY A 29 13.38 -13.99 -7.33
CA GLY A 29 13.29 -15.31 -6.69
C GLY A 29 11.97 -16.08 -6.80
N LEU A 30 10.90 -15.50 -7.36
CA LEU A 30 9.55 -16.11 -7.35
C LEU A 30 8.86 -16.14 -8.72
N VAL A 31 7.98 -17.13 -8.88
CA VAL A 31 6.96 -17.16 -9.95
C VAL A 31 5.91 -16.10 -9.60
N THR A 32 5.57 -15.21 -10.54
CA THR A 32 4.73 -14.02 -10.26
C THR A 32 3.29 -14.35 -9.85
N ALA A 33 2.85 -15.60 -10.01
CA ALA A 33 1.47 -16.03 -9.80
C ALA A 33 1.11 -16.38 -8.34
N ASP A 34 2.09 -16.64 -7.47
CA ASP A 34 1.82 -16.96 -6.07
C ASP A 34 1.72 -15.66 -5.24
N PRO A 35 0.69 -15.52 -4.37
CA PRO A 35 0.61 -14.39 -3.46
C PRO A 35 1.80 -14.34 -2.50
N VAL A 36 2.29 -13.13 -2.25
CA VAL A 36 3.34 -12.88 -1.25
C VAL A 36 2.92 -11.72 -0.33
N PRO A 37 3.45 -11.68 0.90
CA PRO A 37 3.12 -10.63 1.84
C PRO A 37 3.81 -9.31 1.48
N PHE A 38 3.01 -8.28 1.22
CA PHE A 38 3.41 -6.87 1.22
C PHE A 38 2.99 -6.18 2.52
N LEU A 39 3.62 -5.06 2.87
CA LEU A 39 3.24 -4.25 4.02
C LEU A 39 1.94 -3.48 3.71
N CYS A 40 1.08 -3.33 4.72
CA CYS A 40 -0.07 -2.43 4.63
C CYS A 40 0.39 -0.97 4.53
N GLU A 41 -0.02 -0.25 3.48
CA GLU A 41 0.41 1.13 3.19
C GLU A 41 -0.49 2.20 3.82
N CYS A 42 -1.19 1.86 4.90
CA CYS A 42 -1.97 2.84 5.65
C CYS A 42 -1.07 3.86 6.36
N ALA A 43 -1.64 5.01 6.72
CA ALA A 43 -0.89 6.08 7.37
C ALA A 43 -0.49 5.81 8.83
N ASP A 44 -0.89 4.66 9.40
CA ASP A 44 -0.53 4.26 10.76
C ASP A 44 0.91 3.71 10.80
N LYS A 45 1.83 4.48 11.39
CA LYS A 45 3.24 4.11 11.55
C LYS A 45 3.47 2.84 12.37
N GLU A 46 2.50 2.42 13.19
CA GLU A 46 2.59 1.21 14.03
C GLU A 46 1.92 0.01 13.36
N CYS A 47 1.40 0.17 12.14
CA CYS A 47 0.78 -0.92 11.42
C CYS A 47 1.80 -2.01 11.07
N MET A 48 1.56 -3.22 11.57
CA MET A 48 2.31 -4.43 11.20
C MET A 48 1.49 -5.35 10.29
N GLY A 49 0.41 -4.82 9.71
CA GLY A 49 -0.47 -5.55 8.81
C GLY A 49 0.23 -5.94 7.52
N ARG A 50 -0.12 -7.11 6.99
CA ARG A 50 0.37 -7.61 5.71
C ARG A 50 -0.80 -7.82 4.76
N VAL A 51 -0.62 -7.40 3.52
CA VAL A 51 -1.55 -7.68 2.44
C VAL A 51 -0.94 -8.80 1.59
N GLU A 52 -1.70 -9.88 1.40
CA GLU A 52 -1.32 -10.96 0.50
C GLU A 52 -1.77 -10.59 -0.92
N LEU A 53 -0.82 -10.36 -1.81
CA LEU A 53 -1.10 -10.16 -3.24
C LEU A 53 0.06 -10.66 -4.09
N THR A 54 -0.24 -10.99 -5.34
CA THR A 54 0.78 -11.38 -6.32
C THR A 54 1.65 -10.20 -6.69
N LEU A 55 2.83 -10.48 -7.24
CA LEU A 55 3.72 -9.42 -7.74
C LEU A 55 3.06 -8.62 -8.87
N ASP A 56 2.25 -9.28 -9.71
CA ASP A 56 1.57 -8.64 -10.83
C ASP A 56 0.41 -7.74 -10.37
N GLU A 57 -0.36 -8.15 -9.35
CA GLU A 57 -1.34 -7.28 -8.71
C GLU A 57 -0.68 -6.06 -8.06
N TYR A 58 0.48 -6.24 -7.41
CA TYR A 58 1.20 -5.12 -6.81
C TYR A 58 1.68 -4.13 -7.88
N ARG A 59 2.22 -4.63 -9.00
CA ARG A 59 2.63 -3.81 -10.15
C ARG A 59 1.46 -3.08 -10.79
N GLU A 60 0.30 -3.73 -10.91
CA GLU A 60 -0.92 -3.11 -11.41
C GLU A 60 -1.35 -1.93 -10.51
N VAL A 61 -1.32 -2.11 -9.19
CA VAL A 61 -1.59 -1.02 -8.24
C VAL A 61 -0.54 0.10 -8.40
N ARG A 62 0.74 -0.26 -8.49
CA ARG A 62 1.85 0.69 -8.61
C ARG A 62 1.92 1.41 -9.96
N SER A 63 1.21 0.96 -10.99
CA SER A 63 1.12 1.71 -12.25
C SER A 63 0.42 3.06 -12.09
N HIS A 64 -0.23 3.28 -10.94
CA HIS A 64 -0.83 4.54 -10.54
C HIS A 64 -0.12 5.06 -9.28
N GLU A 65 0.71 6.08 -9.44
CA GLU A 65 1.61 6.58 -8.37
C GLU A 65 0.89 6.99 -7.08
N ARG A 66 -0.39 7.40 -7.19
CA ARG A 66 -1.21 7.85 -6.05
C ARG A 66 -2.01 6.75 -5.37
N HIS A 67 -1.96 5.51 -5.85
CA HIS A 67 -2.66 4.41 -5.21
C HIS A 67 -1.88 3.93 -3.98
N PHE A 68 -2.60 3.40 -2.99
CA PHE A 68 -2.07 2.77 -1.78
C PHE A 68 -2.82 1.47 -1.51
N VAL A 69 -2.10 0.40 -1.19
CA VAL A 69 -2.68 -0.90 -0.86
C VAL A 69 -2.69 -1.13 0.65
N MET A 70 -3.85 -1.43 1.23
CA MET A 70 -3.99 -1.59 2.68
C MET A 70 -5.07 -2.58 3.05
N LEU A 71 -5.02 -3.10 4.27
CA LEU A 71 -6.08 -3.97 4.80
C LEU A 71 -7.43 -3.25 4.84
N HIS A 72 -8.52 -4.00 4.75
CA HIS A 72 -9.87 -3.44 4.84
C HIS A 72 -10.05 -2.61 6.11
N GLY A 73 -10.63 -1.41 5.97
CA GLY A 73 -10.86 -0.50 7.09
C GLY A 73 -9.59 0.14 7.65
N HIS A 74 -8.45 0.07 6.93
CA HIS A 74 -7.20 0.72 7.33
C HIS A 74 -7.01 2.14 6.76
N ARG A 75 -8.02 2.75 6.13
CA ARG A 75 -7.97 4.19 5.83
C ARG A 75 -7.82 5.00 7.12
N ARG A 76 -6.85 5.90 7.16
CA ARG A 76 -6.51 6.71 8.36
C ARG A 76 -6.49 8.21 8.08
N THR A 77 -6.38 8.59 6.81
CA THR A 77 -6.28 9.99 6.40
C THR A 77 -7.66 10.51 6.00
N ALA A 78 -8.03 11.70 6.46
CA ALA A 78 -9.26 12.35 6.03
C ALA A 78 -9.17 12.68 4.53
N GLY A 79 -10.24 12.40 3.78
CA GLY A 79 -10.29 12.66 2.33
C GLY A 79 -9.64 11.59 1.45
N GLU A 80 -8.97 10.58 2.01
CA GLU A 80 -8.55 9.40 1.26
C GLU A 80 -9.76 8.70 0.64
N GLU A 81 -9.70 8.27 -0.61
CA GLU A 81 -10.82 7.70 -1.37
C GLU A 81 -10.58 6.22 -1.66
N LEU A 82 -11.64 5.41 -1.60
CA LEU A 82 -11.59 4.01 -2.02
C LEU A 82 -11.66 3.95 -3.55
N VAL A 83 -10.63 3.41 -4.19
CA VAL A 83 -10.57 3.19 -5.64
C VAL A 83 -11.15 1.83 -6.00
N ALA A 84 -10.79 0.80 -5.25
CA ALA A 84 -11.30 -0.56 -5.43
C ALA A 84 -11.22 -1.36 -4.13
N GLU A 85 -12.16 -2.28 -3.97
CA GLU A 85 -12.14 -3.30 -2.92
C GLU A 85 -11.83 -4.65 -3.59
N ARG A 86 -10.81 -5.33 -3.09
CA ARG A 86 -10.43 -6.68 -3.55
C ARG A 86 -10.54 -7.66 -2.39
N ASN A 87 -10.52 -8.95 -2.67
CA ASN A 87 -10.55 -9.96 -1.60
C ASN A 87 -9.30 -9.83 -0.73
N GLY A 88 -9.45 -9.27 0.48
CA GLY A 88 -8.40 -9.18 1.49
C GLY A 88 -7.73 -7.80 1.62
N TYR A 89 -8.01 -6.85 0.72
CA TYR A 89 -7.46 -5.50 0.79
C TYR A 89 -8.23 -4.44 0.00
N ASP A 90 -7.98 -3.19 0.38
CA ASP A 90 -8.46 -1.99 -0.30
C ASP A 90 -7.33 -1.36 -1.12
N ILE A 91 -7.69 -0.82 -2.28
CA ILE A 91 -6.86 0.12 -3.04
C ILE A 91 -7.47 1.51 -2.82
N THR A 92 -6.66 2.44 -2.34
CA THR A 92 -7.10 3.79 -2.00
C THR A 92 -6.21 4.83 -2.68
N GLN A 93 -6.66 6.09 -2.70
CA GLN A 93 -5.86 7.20 -3.18
C GLN A 93 -6.04 8.42 -2.29
N LYS A 94 -5.01 9.28 -2.24
CA LYS A 94 -5.13 10.60 -1.63
C LYS A 94 -6.06 11.50 -2.47
N PRO A 95 -6.77 12.45 -1.85
CA PRO A 95 -7.58 13.42 -2.59
C PRO A 95 -6.70 14.22 -3.56
N GLY A 96 -7.27 14.55 -4.73
CA GLY A 96 -6.60 15.26 -5.81
C GLY A 96 -6.36 16.74 -5.55
#